data_AF-A0AAE6X064-F1
#
_entry.id   AF-A0AAE6X064-F1
#
_cell.length_a   1.000
_cell.length_b   1.000
_cell.length_c   1.000
_cell.angle_alpha   90.00
_cell.angle_beta   90.00
_cell.angle_gamma   90.00
#
_symmetry.space_group_name_H-M   'P 1'
#
loop_
_entity.id
_entity.type
_entity.pdbx_description
1 polymer ?
#
loop_
_entity_poly.entity_id
_entity_poly.type
_entity_poly.pdbx_seq_one_letter_code
_entity_poly.pdbx_strand_id
1 'polypeptide(L)'
;MIDNDKEIQVDIGSSEVTVGQQKGNIIELSGKPFSDSKLLGLQRKGFIYIENEDSNLYTEKFVKIDKESINKSGKFKDNYDVLYSSITEDIVSRLLDNMIYSGTMNSLTYTFHLFDMKGEKITGTTSNNYIKENYLEIVLSYHNPRADEDAKYNPEEQYFPIKFNDYHDEIINCYDNLSIFNSMVKYYKSIGVNEEYAKKFVIQQAAFDILIANTDRRKNSTNSIAIKSFDRCIPINLDYGRSLPVMFKEEHVEKYANMDEETWQDSVEGLSDSFSEEFGLISAEGRIVNNIEFLVENGFEKFKININKLKRDLEVSCERIKRLKPELYEFAKFKAGILIARLESEELSVLWEASDEENNL
;
A
#
# COMPACT_ATOMS: atom_id res chain seq x y z
N MET A 1 11.18 13.18 1.52
CA MET A 1 11.19 12.01 2.40
C MET A 1 9.95 12.06 3.25
N ILE A 2 9.10 11.04 3.07
CA ILE A 2 8.03 10.73 4.00
C ILE A 2 8.71 10.25 5.28
N ASP A 3 8.26 10.77 6.40
CA ASP A 3 8.74 10.39 7.71
C ASP A 3 7.58 9.62 8.36
N ASN A 4 7.69 8.28 8.32
CA ASN A 4 6.62 7.38 8.78
C ASN A 4 6.55 7.34 10.31
N ASP A 5 7.54 7.88 11.01
CA ASP A 5 7.61 7.92 12.48
C ASP A 5 7.21 9.29 13.04
N LYS A 6 7.35 10.35 12.23
CA LYS A 6 6.97 11.69 12.66
C LYS A 6 5.46 11.88 12.69
N GLU A 7 4.94 11.88 13.90
CA GLU A 7 3.59 12.33 14.19
C GLU A 7 3.45 13.85 14.06
N ILE A 8 2.33 14.28 13.48
CA ILE A 8 1.98 15.70 13.35
C ILE A 8 0.92 16.03 14.38
N GLN A 9 1.30 16.86 15.37
CA GLN A 9 0.38 17.39 16.35
C GLN A 9 -0.22 18.71 15.86
N VAL A 10 -1.54 18.83 15.96
CA VAL A 10 -2.30 19.99 15.48
C VAL A 10 -3.32 20.44 16.51
N ASP A 11 -3.61 21.73 16.52
CA ASP A 11 -4.80 22.30 17.15
C ASP A 11 -5.90 22.36 16.10
N ILE A 12 -6.99 21.63 16.34
CA ILE A 12 -8.14 21.55 15.42
C ILE A 12 -9.17 22.67 15.65
N GLY A 13 -8.98 23.49 16.70
CA GLY A 13 -9.85 24.61 17.05
C GLY A 13 -11.34 24.23 17.06
N SER A 14 -12.16 25.01 16.36
CA SER A 14 -13.61 24.78 16.22
C SER A 14 -14.00 24.11 14.89
N SER A 15 -13.06 23.47 14.19
CA SER A 15 -13.32 22.88 12.89
C SER A 15 -14.18 21.62 13.00
N GLU A 16 -15.15 21.46 12.09
CA GLU A 16 -15.92 20.21 11.98
C GLU A 16 -15.06 19.10 11.36
N VAL A 17 -14.41 18.32 12.23
CA VAL A 17 -13.55 17.20 11.85
C VAL A 17 -14.07 15.87 12.38
N THR A 18 -13.53 14.77 11.87
CA THR A 18 -13.71 13.44 12.48
C THR A 18 -12.65 13.26 13.57
N VAL A 19 -13.09 13.04 14.80
CA VAL A 19 -12.21 12.85 15.96
C VAL A 19 -12.06 11.35 16.23
N GLY A 20 -10.84 10.91 16.49
CA GLY A 20 -10.53 9.57 16.96
C GLY A 20 -10.23 9.58 18.45
N GLN A 21 -10.85 8.69 19.22
CA GLN A 21 -10.49 8.46 20.62
C GLN A 21 -9.94 7.04 20.80
N GLN A 22 -8.74 6.93 21.35
CA GLN A 22 -8.14 5.65 21.64
C GLN A 22 -8.82 5.04 22.88
N LYS A 23 -9.52 3.91 22.73
CA LYS A 23 -10.14 3.15 23.82
C LYS A 23 -9.55 1.75 23.87
N GLY A 24 -8.50 1.58 24.67
CA GLY A 24 -7.70 0.37 24.65
C GLY A 24 -7.03 0.18 23.30
N ASN A 25 -7.34 -0.90 22.59
CA ASN A 25 -6.79 -1.17 21.26
C ASN A 25 -7.69 -0.71 20.09
N ILE A 26 -8.80 -0.02 20.38
CA ILE A 26 -9.81 0.40 19.39
C ILE A 26 -9.76 1.92 19.23
N ILE A 27 -9.93 2.41 18.00
CA ILE A 27 -10.10 3.83 17.72
C ILE A 27 -11.60 4.11 17.51
N GLU A 28 -12.23 4.81 18.45
CA GLU A 28 -13.62 5.24 18.30
C GLU A 28 -13.72 6.53 17.49
N LEU A 29 -14.51 6.51 16.42
CA LEU A 29 -14.69 7.65 15.53
C LEU A 29 -15.97 8.42 15.89
N SER A 30 -15.82 9.72 16.10
CA SER A 30 -16.89 10.64 16.47
C SER A 30 -16.79 11.99 15.73
N GLY A 31 -17.68 12.92 16.04
CA GLY A 31 -17.76 14.22 15.37
C GLY A 31 -18.39 14.12 13.98
N LYS A 32 -17.72 14.68 12.97
CA LYS A 32 -18.18 14.63 11.57
C LYS A 32 -18.23 13.18 11.08
N PRO A 33 -19.26 12.77 10.30
CA PRO A 33 -19.28 11.46 9.65
C PRO A 33 -18.01 11.21 8.85
N PHE A 34 -17.27 10.16 9.22
CA PHE A 34 -16.04 9.78 8.55
C PHE A 34 -16.34 9.38 7.11
N SER A 35 -15.78 10.08 6.13
CA SER A 35 -15.63 9.71 4.71
C SER A 35 -15.34 11.01 3.98
N ASP A 36 -14.19 11.12 3.32
CA ASP A 36 -13.93 12.26 2.45
C ASP A 36 -14.48 11.97 1.04
N SER A 37 -15.30 12.87 0.52
CA SER A 37 -15.87 12.75 -0.84
C SER A 37 -14.86 13.09 -1.94
N LYS A 38 -13.77 13.79 -1.59
CA LYS A 38 -12.73 14.21 -2.53
C LYS A 38 -11.74 13.10 -2.85
N LEU A 39 -11.61 12.10 -1.97
CA LEU A 39 -10.66 11.00 -2.13
C LEU A 39 -11.20 9.94 -3.11
N LEU A 40 -10.32 9.44 -3.99
CA LEU A 40 -10.66 8.51 -5.08
C LEU A 40 -10.82 7.05 -4.62
N GLY A 41 -11.66 6.26 -5.28
CA GLY A 41 -11.79 4.82 -5.05
C GLY A 41 -12.95 4.41 -4.15
N LEU A 42 -13.21 3.11 -4.13
CA LEU A 42 -14.39 2.52 -3.46
C LEU A 42 -14.26 2.44 -1.93
N GLN A 43 -13.05 2.50 -1.39
CA GLN A 43 -12.82 2.36 0.04
C GLN A 43 -13.12 3.68 0.76
N ARG A 44 -13.71 3.59 1.95
CA ARG A 44 -13.95 4.74 2.80
C ARG A 44 -12.64 5.19 3.46
N LYS A 45 -12.27 6.44 3.22
CA LYS A 45 -11.02 7.03 3.69
C LYS A 45 -11.16 8.51 4.03
N GLY A 46 -10.22 9.02 4.81
CA GLY A 46 -10.19 10.41 5.23
C GLY A 46 -9.21 10.66 6.37
N PHE A 47 -9.02 11.93 6.69
CA PHE A 47 -8.25 12.33 7.87
C PHE A 47 -9.09 12.19 9.14
N ILE A 48 -8.44 11.75 10.22
CA ILE A 48 -8.95 11.82 11.58
C ILE A 48 -7.93 12.52 12.47
N TYR A 49 -8.42 13.02 13.60
CA TYR A 49 -7.61 13.71 14.59
C TYR A 49 -7.71 12.93 15.90
N ILE A 50 -6.65 12.18 16.24
CA ILE A 50 -6.61 11.34 17.42
C ILE A 50 -6.30 12.22 18.64
N GLU A 51 -7.16 12.18 19.64
CA GLU A 51 -6.98 12.92 20.90
C GLU A 51 -5.75 12.41 21.65
N ASN A 52 -4.85 13.31 22.05
CA ASN A 52 -3.72 12.98 22.90
C ASN A 52 -4.09 13.24 24.36
N GLU A 53 -4.13 12.21 25.20
CA GLU A 53 -4.61 12.30 26.59
C GLU A 53 -3.88 13.37 27.44
N ASP A 54 -2.60 13.64 27.11
CA ASP A 54 -1.73 14.56 27.84
C ASP A 54 -1.66 15.98 27.24
N SER A 55 -2.44 16.30 26.21
CA SER A 55 -2.39 17.63 25.58
C SER A 55 -3.72 18.07 24.97
N ASN A 56 -3.90 19.38 24.79
CA ASN A 56 -5.01 19.92 23.98
C ASN A 56 -4.75 19.78 22.46
N LEU A 57 -3.76 18.99 22.06
CA LEU A 57 -3.37 18.77 20.68
C LEU A 57 -3.85 17.41 20.22
N TYR A 58 -4.07 17.29 18.91
CA TYR A 58 -4.50 16.07 18.27
C TYR A 58 -3.39 15.57 17.34
N THR A 59 -3.25 14.26 17.25
CA THR A 59 -2.37 13.65 16.27
C THR A 59 -3.17 13.40 14.99
N GLU A 60 -2.77 14.05 13.90
CA GLU A 60 -3.40 13.87 12.60
C GLU A 60 -2.97 12.55 11.97
N LYS A 61 -3.96 11.74 11.53
CA LYS A 61 -3.73 10.49 10.82
C LYS A 61 -4.62 10.39 9.59
N PHE A 62 -4.11 9.76 8.54
CA PHE A 62 -4.91 9.36 7.40
C PHE A 62 -5.40 7.92 7.60
N VAL A 63 -6.70 7.71 7.40
CA VAL A 63 -7.37 6.43 7.67
C VAL A 63 -7.96 5.85 6.40
N LYS A 64 -7.80 4.54 6.21
CA LYS A 64 -8.52 3.73 5.23
C LYS A 64 -9.25 2.62 5.99
N ILE A 65 -10.58 2.58 5.95
CA ILE A 65 -11.33 1.47 6.58
C ILE A 65 -11.80 0.47 5.54
N ASP A 66 -11.91 -0.78 5.93
CA ASP A 66 -12.40 -1.90 5.14
C ASP A 66 -13.92 -1.87 5.00
N LYS A 67 -14.42 -0.78 4.42
CA LYS A 67 -15.84 -0.58 4.12
C LYS A 67 -15.99 0.33 2.90
N GLU A 68 -17.05 0.14 2.13
CA GLU A 68 -17.33 0.97 0.98
C GLU A 68 -17.55 2.44 1.36
N SER A 69 -17.10 3.32 0.48
CA SER A 69 -17.33 4.76 0.54
C SER A 69 -18.82 5.04 0.42
N ILE A 70 -19.32 5.94 1.28
CA ILE A 70 -20.70 6.42 1.19
C ILE A 70 -20.91 7.40 0.01
N ASN A 71 -19.80 7.85 -0.60
CA ASN A 71 -19.79 8.89 -1.63
C ASN A 71 -19.63 8.33 -3.05
N LYS A 72 -19.44 7.01 -3.20
CA LYS A 72 -19.16 6.36 -4.50
C LYS A 72 -20.04 5.12 -4.65
N SER A 73 -20.53 4.86 -5.86
CA SER A 73 -21.24 3.62 -6.19
C SER A 73 -20.25 2.46 -6.36
N GLY A 74 -20.70 1.25 -6.05
CA GLY A 74 -19.91 0.02 -6.17
C GLY A 74 -20.05 -0.85 -4.93
N LYS A 75 -19.57 -2.09 -5.02
CA LYS A 75 -19.48 -3.02 -3.90
C LYS A 75 -18.15 -3.73 -3.91
N PHE A 76 -17.64 -4.05 -2.73
CA PHE A 76 -16.49 -4.93 -2.64
C PHE A 76 -16.82 -6.31 -3.19
N LYS A 77 -15.84 -6.89 -3.89
CA LYS A 77 -15.90 -8.29 -4.29
C LYS A 77 -15.76 -9.15 -3.04
N ASP A 78 -16.49 -10.25 -3.02
CA ASP A 78 -16.50 -11.18 -1.89
C ASP A 78 -15.24 -12.07 -1.88
N ASN A 79 -14.13 -11.48 -1.43
CA ASN A 79 -12.88 -12.15 -1.13
C ASN A 79 -12.09 -11.34 -0.09
N TYR A 80 -11.27 -12.02 0.71
CA TYR A 80 -10.60 -11.38 1.84
C TYR A 80 -9.53 -10.38 1.40
N ASP A 81 -8.90 -10.59 0.25
CA ASP A 81 -7.99 -9.59 -0.33
C ASP A 81 -8.69 -8.23 -0.47
N VAL A 82 -9.93 -8.22 -0.97
CA VAL A 82 -10.71 -7.00 -1.17
C VAL A 82 -11.33 -6.49 0.11
N LEU A 83 -11.95 -7.38 0.88
CA LEU A 83 -12.70 -7.05 2.10
C LEU A 83 -11.80 -6.64 3.27
N TYR A 84 -10.58 -7.16 3.36
CA TYR A 84 -9.66 -6.92 4.48
C TYR A 84 -8.29 -6.45 3.99
N SER A 85 -8.33 -5.52 3.04
CA SER A 85 -7.14 -4.92 2.41
C SER A 85 -6.15 -4.37 3.42
N SER A 86 -6.66 -3.90 4.56
CA SER A 86 -5.87 -3.37 5.68
C SER A 86 -4.83 -4.34 6.23
N ILE A 87 -5.10 -5.65 6.19
CA ILE A 87 -4.16 -6.68 6.64
C ILE A 87 -2.97 -6.75 5.70
N THR A 88 -3.22 -6.74 4.39
CA THR A 88 -2.14 -6.75 3.40
C THR A 88 -1.30 -5.47 3.50
N GLU A 89 -1.93 -4.32 3.69
CA GLU A 89 -1.24 -3.04 3.90
C GLU A 89 -0.32 -3.09 5.12
N ASP A 90 -0.80 -3.61 6.25
CA ASP A 90 -0.04 -3.72 7.49
C ASP A 90 1.14 -4.70 7.35
N ILE A 91 0.93 -5.86 6.72
CA ILE A 91 1.98 -6.87 6.48
C ILE A 91 3.07 -6.33 5.53
N VAL A 92 2.68 -5.70 4.42
CA VAL A 92 3.66 -5.06 3.50
C VAL A 92 4.38 -3.89 4.17
N SER A 93 3.71 -3.19 5.08
CA SER A 93 4.35 -2.12 5.85
C SER A 93 5.45 -2.65 6.77
N ARG A 94 5.30 -3.83 7.37
CA ARG A 94 6.38 -4.46 8.15
C ARG A 94 7.62 -4.75 7.31
N LEU A 95 7.46 -5.10 6.03
CA LEU A 95 8.59 -5.23 5.10
C LEU A 95 9.30 -3.88 4.94
N LEU A 96 8.56 -2.81 4.67
CA LEU A 96 9.11 -1.47 4.48
C LEU A 96 9.80 -0.93 5.74
N ASP A 97 9.22 -1.15 6.91
CA ASP A 97 9.79 -0.77 8.21
C ASP A 97 11.13 -1.49 8.49
N ASN A 98 11.39 -2.61 7.80
CA ASN A 98 12.60 -3.42 7.94
C ASN A 98 13.56 -3.31 6.73
N MET A 99 13.27 -2.41 5.79
CA MET A 99 14.17 -2.05 4.69
C MET A 99 15.06 -0.86 5.06
N ILE A 100 16.36 -0.96 4.79
CA ILE A 100 17.24 0.21 4.89
C ILE A 100 16.92 1.16 3.73
N TYR A 101 16.53 2.38 4.07
CA TYR A 101 16.15 3.39 3.08
C TYR A 101 17.34 3.80 2.20
N SER A 102 17.22 3.53 0.89
CA SER A 102 18.24 3.83 -0.12
C SER A 102 18.15 5.24 -0.71
N GLY A 103 17.18 6.07 -0.29
CA GLY A 103 16.98 7.42 -0.86
C GLY A 103 16.06 7.48 -2.08
N THR A 104 15.73 6.34 -2.68
CA THR A 104 15.18 6.27 -4.05
C THR A 104 13.71 5.92 -4.13
N MET A 105 13.11 5.35 -3.07
CA MET A 105 11.69 5.00 -3.02
C MET A 105 11.04 5.53 -1.73
N ASN A 106 10.30 6.65 -1.80
CA ASN A 106 9.56 7.17 -0.65
C ASN A 106 8.27 6.35 -0.48
N SER A 107 8.25 5.48 0.52
CA SER A 107 7.11 4.61 0.80
C SER A 107 6.31 5.10 2.00
N LEU A 108 4.98 5.09 1.89
CA LEU A 108 4.08 5.30 3.02
C LEU A 108 3.81 3.97 3.72
N THR A 109 3.88 3.93 5.05
CA THR A 109 3.54 2.72 5.81
C THR A 109 2.19 2.86 6.52
N TYR A 110 1.59 1.72 6.81
CA TYR A 110 0.25 1.57 7.33
C TYR A 110 0.29 0.68 8.58
N THR A 111 -0.59 0.99 9.54
CA THR A 111 -0.76 0.19 10.75
C THR A 111 -2.20 -0.27 10.87
N PHE A 112 -2.42 -1.57 11.11
CA PHE A 112 -3.74 -2.15 11.30
C PHE A 112 -4.40 -1.72 12.62
N HIS A 113 -5.68 -1.34 12.55
CA HIS A 113 -6.52 -1.02 13.71
C HIS A 113 -7.94 -1.56 13.56
N LEU A 114 -8.63 -1.68 14.70
CA LEU A 114 -10.08 -1.80 14.76
C LEU A 114 -10.69 -0.43 15.07
N PHE A 115 -11.63 0.00 14.26
CA PHE A 115 -12.38 1.24 14.41
C PHE A 115 -13.78 0.95 14.94
N ASP A 116 -14.30 1.84 15.78
CA ASP A 116 -15.70 1.87 16.17
C ASP A 116 -16.39 3.06 15.50
N MET A 117 -17.36 2.76 14.64
CA MET A 117 -18.22 3.74 13.99
C MET A 117 -19.65 3.58 14.48
N LYS A 118 -20.01 4.31 15.55
CA LYS A 118 -21.37 4.31 16.13
C LYS A 118 -21.83 2.91 16.54
N GLY A 119 -20.96 2.13 17.16
CA GLY A 119 -21.20 0.75 17.62
C GLY A 119 -20.82 -0.32 16.61
N GLU A 120 -20.55 0.03 15.36
CA GLU A 120 -20.07 -0.91 14.35
C GLU A 120 -18.55 -1.03 14.39
N LYS A 121 -18.04 -2.26 14.58
CA LYS A 121 -16.61 -2.56 14.58
C LYS A 121 -16.13 -2.87 13.16
N ILE A 122 -15.22 -2.05 12.64
CA ILE A 122 -14.72 -2.13 11.26
C ILE A 122 -13.20 -2.13 11.28
N THR A 123 -12.55 -2.98 10.48
CA THR A 123 -11.09 -3.00 10.35
C THR A 123 -10.59 -1.89 9.43
N GLY A 124 -9.31 -1.55 9.52
CA GLY A 124 -8.71 -0.55 8.65
C GLY A 124 -7.25 -0.29 9.00
N THR A 125 -6.66 0.67 8.30
CA THR A 125 -5.31 1.16 8.57
C THR A 125 -5.29 2.63 8.94
N THR A 126 -4.31 3.01 9.75
CA THR A 126 -3.83 4.39 9.87
C THR A 126 -2.50 4.53 9.16
N SER A 127 -2.20 5.74 8.68
CA SER A 127 -0.89 6.17 8.22
C SER A 127 -0.66 7.62 8.65
N ASN A 128 0.60 8.04 8.76
CA ASN A 128 0.90 9.45 8.99
C ASN A 128 0.52 10.27 7.77
N ASN A 129 0.15 11.54 8.00
CA ASN A 129 -0.04 12.45 6.87
C ASN A 129 1.29 12.65 6.13
N TYR A 130 1.36 12.16 4.90
CA TYR A 130 2.53 12.27 4.03
C TYR A 130 2.57 13.58 3.23
N ILE A 131 1.46 14.34 3.22
CA ILE A 131 1.38 15.65 2.58
C ILE A 131 1.87 16.68 3.60
N LYS A 132 3.11 17.13 3.43
CA LYS A 132 3.70 18.20 4.25
C LYS A 132 3.02 19.54 3.98
N GLU A 133 3.13 20.46 4.94
CA GLU A 133 2.70 21.84 4.76
C GLU A 133 3.34 22.43 3.48
N ASN A 134 2.53 23.11 2.65
CA ASN A 134 2.90 23.65 1.33
C ASN A 134 3.18 22.60 0.22
N TYR A 135 2.81 21.34 0.42
CA TYR A 135 2.79 20.32 -0.63
C TYR A 135 1.36 20.02 -1.06
N LEU A 136 1.19 19.68 -2.34
CA LEU A 136 -0.04 19.16 -2.92
C LEU A 136 0.20 17.75 -3.43
N GLU A 137 -0.77 16.86 -3.22
CA GLU A 137 -0.78 15.57 -3.91
C GLU A 137 -1.13 15.77 -5.39
N ILE A 138 -0.42 15.05 -6.24
CA ILE A 138 -0.67 14.94 -7.67
C ILE A 138 -0.84 13.46 -8.00
N VAL A 139 -2.03 13.10 -8.46
CA VAL A 139 -2.31 11.79 -9.05
C VAL A 139 -2.06 11.89 -10.55
N LEU A 140 -1.22 11.03 -11.13
CA LEU A 140 -0.79 11.17 -12.53
C LEU A 140 -1.95 11.02 -13.52
N SER A 141 -2.80 10.02 -13.32
CA SER A 141 -3.93 9.72 -14.19
C SER A 141 -5.12 9.22 -13.37
N TYR A 142 -6.30 9.40 -13.95
CA TYR A 142 -7.57 9.05 -13.35
C TYR A 142 -8.13 7.77 -13.96
N HIS A 143 -7.95 6.66 -13.25
CA HIS A 143 -8.72 5.43 -13.45
C HIS A 143 -8.50 4.47 -12.30
N ASN A 144 -9.61 4.01 -11.73
CA ASN A 144 -9.66 2.89 -10.83
C ASN A 144 -10.39 1.75 -11.55
N PRO A 145 -9.74 0.61 -11.82
CA PRO A 145 -10.31 -0.51 -12.59
C PRO A 145 -11.50 -1.20 -11.92
N ARG A 146 -11.87 -0.77 -10.71
CA ARG A 146 -13.00 -1.29 -9.93
C ARG A 146 -14.13 -0.28 -9.76
N ALA A 147 -13.99 0.95 -10.24
CA ALA A 147 -15.11 1.87 -10.36
C ALA A 147 -15.99 1.45 -11.55
N ASP A 148 -17.31 1.65 -11.47
CA ASP A 148 -18.19 1.44 -12.63
C ASP A 148 -17.66 2.23 -13.84
N GLU A 149 -17.81 1.73 -15.07
CA GLU A 149 -17.40 2.45 -16.29
C GLU A 149 -18.01 3.87 -16.36
N ASP A 150 -19.19 4.02 -15.77
CA ASP A 150 -19.96 5.27 -15.65
C ASP A 150 -19.63 6.10 -14.39
N ALA A 151 -18.62 5.73 -13.61
CA ALA A 151 -18.20 6.53 -12.48
C ALA A 151 -17.74 7.90 -12.98
N LYS A 152 -18.63 8.89 -12.86
CA LYS A 152 -18.37 10.28 -13.24
C LYS A 152 -17.55 10.92 -12.14
N TYR A 153 -16.28 11.17 -12.43
CA TYR A 153 -15.44 12.04 -11.62
C TYR A 153 -15.54 13.42 -12.25
N ASN A 154 -15.81 14.44 -11.43
CA ASN A 154 -15.94 15.79 -11.93
C ASN A 154 -14.56 16.24 -12.44
N PRO A 155 -14.33 16.35 -13.77
CA PRO A 155 -13.02 16.68 -14.31
C PRO A 155 -12.60 18.12 -13.95
N GLU A 156 -13.56 18.97 -13.58
CA GLU A 156 -13.32 20.34 -13.17
C GLU A 156 -12.81 20.45 -11.73
N GLU A 157 -12.99 19.41 -10.91
CA GLU A 157 -12.59 19.40 -9.49
C GLU A 157 -11.25 18.69 -9.24
N GLN A 158 -10.71 17.99 -10.23
CA GLN A 158 -9.52 17.15 -10.07
C GLN A 158 -8.57 17.32 -11.25
N TYR A 159 -7.39 17.87 -10.97
CA TYR A 159 -6.33 18.03 -11.98
C TYR A 159 -5.51 16.75 -12.10
N PHE A 160 -5.69 16.05 -13.22
CA PHE A 160 -4.87 14.89 -13.61
C PHE A 160 -3.93 15.30 -14.75
N PRO A 161 -2.60 15.29 -14.53
CA PRO A 161 -1.63 15.72 -15.54
C PRO A 161 -1.65 14.87 -16.82
N ILE A 162 -2.01 13.59 -16.71
CA ILE A 162 -2.03 12.63 -17.81
C ILE A 162 -3.46 12.18 -18.06
N LYS A 163 -3.87 12.14 -19.34
CA LYS A 163 -5.18 11.60 -19.71
C LYS A 163 -5.17 10.09 -19.53
N PHE A 164 -6.30 9.53 -19.09
CA PHE A 164 -6.38 8.09 -18.89
C PHE A 164 -6.09 7.28 -20.15
N ASN A 165 -6.59 7.68 -21.32
CA ASN A 165 -6.30 6.94 -22.57
C ASN A 165 -4.80 6.87 -22.85
N ASP A 166 -4.06 7.96 -22.61
CA ASP A 166 -2.61 7.98 -22.79
C ASP A 166 -1.92 7.04 -21.77
N TYR A 167 -2.36 7.04 -20.52
CA TYR A 167 -1.85 6.10 -19.51
C TYR A 167 -2.20 4.65 -19.86
N HIS A 168 -3.43 4.40 -20.30
CA HIS A 168 -3.91 3.08 -20.65
C HIS A 168 -3.10 2.50 -21.81
N ASP A 169 -2.87 3.28 -22.87
CA ASP A 169 -2.15 2.81 -24.04
C ASP A 169 -0.64 2.71 -23.79
N GLU A 170 -0.04 3.69 -23.09
CA GLU A 170 1.41 3.73 -22.86
C GLU A 170 1.88 2.84 -21.69
N ILE A 171 0.99 2.47 -20.74
CA ILE A 171 1.34 1.70 -19.52
C ILE A 171 0.55 0.39 -19.40
N ILE A 172 -0.78 0.44 -19.46
CA ILE A 172 -1.62 -0.75 -19.19
C ILE A 172 -1.51 -1.75 -20.34
N ASN A 173 -1.71 -1.30 -21.58
CA ASN A 173 -1.70 -2.13 -22.78
C ASN A 173 -0.32 -2.30 -23.42
N CYS A 174 0.72 -1.68 -22.87
CA CYS A 174 2.06 -1.79 -23.43
C CYS A 174 2.66 -3.19 -23.22
N TYR A 175 3.34 -3.74 -24.23
CA TYR A 175 3.84 -5.12 -24.18
C TYR A 175 5.36 -5.22 -23.96
N ASP A 176 6.04 -4.10 -23.69
CA ASP A 176 7.48 -4.08 -23.46
C ASP A 176 7.85 -3.19 -22.26
N ASN A 177 8.78 -3.68 -21.44
CA ASN A 177 9.18 -3.01 -20.20
C ASN A 177 9.85 -1.65 -20.44
N LEU A 178 10.62 -1.53 -21.53
CA LEU A 178 11.36 -0.30 -21.84
C LEU A 178 10.41 0.86 -22.13
N SER A 179 9.34 0.64 -22.89
CA SER A 179 8.35 1.66 -23.20
C SER A 179 7.55 2.05 -21.95
N ILE A 180 7.13 1.09 -21.12
CA ILE A 180 6.47 1.39 -19.85
C ILE A 180 7.36 2.26 -18.96
N PHE A 181 8.63 1.87 -18.81
CA PHE A 181 9.61 2.61 -18.03
C PHE A 181 9.78 4.04 -18.55
N ASN A 182 10.00 4.20 -19.85
CA ASN A 182 10.18 5.52 -20.47
C ASN A 182 8.94 6.41 -20.31
N SER A 183 7.73 5.85 -20.44
CA SER A 183 6.47 6.56 -20.27
C SER A 183 6.27 7.00 -18.82
N MET A 184 6.55 6.14 -17.82
CA MET A 184 6.48 6.53 -16.41
C MET A 184 7.48 7.62 -16.06
N VAL A 185 8.72 7.52 -16.55
CA VAL A 185 9.74 8.56 -16.34
C VAL A 185 9.32 9.89 -16.97
N LYS A 186 8.79 9.85 -18.20
CA LYS A 186 8.22 11.03 -18.89
C LYS A 186 7.08 11.66 -18.10
N TYR A 187 6.17 10.86 -17.53
CA TYR A 187 5.04 11.34 -16.74
C TYR A 187 5.48 11.97 -15.41
N TYR A 188 6.41 11.36 -14.68
CA TYR A 188 6.96 12.00 -13.48
C TYR A 188 7.74 13.28 -13.81
N LYS A 189 8.49 13.29 -14.92
CA LYS A 189 9.20 14.49 -15.38
C LYS A 189 8.25 15.63 -15.73
N SER A 190 7.10 15.35 -16.35
CA SER A 190 6.14 16.39 -16.76
C SER A 190 5.55 17.17 -15.59
N ILE A 191 5.49 16.56 -14.40
CA ILE A 191 5.02 17.22 -13.18
C ILE A 191 6.13 17.87 -12.34
N GLY A 192 7.39 17.75 -12.78
CA GLY A 192 8.55 18.41 -12.17
C GLY A 192 9.44 17.52 -11.32
N VAL A 193 9.32 16.19 -11.39
CA VAL A 193 10.29 15.28 -10.78
C VAL A 193 11.59 15.33 -11.58
N ASN A 194 12.73 15.39 -10.89
CA ASN A 194 14.04 15.28 -11.55
C ASN A 194 14.14 13.94 -12.31
N GLU A 195 14.62 13.97 -13.56
CA GLU A 195 14.62 12.79 -14.42
C GLU A 195 15.42 11.61 -13.85
N GLU A 196 16.62 11.85 -13.31
CA GLU A 196 17.43 10.80 -12.70
C GLU A 196 16.76 10.23 -11.46
N TYR A 197 16.08 11.07 -10.68
CA TYR A 197 15.28 10.61 -9.56
C TYR A 197 14.06 9.78 -10.00
N ALA A 198 13.38 10.21 -11.06
CA ALA A 198 12.24 9.47 -11.62
C ALA A 198 12.65 8.08 -12.13
N LYS A 199 13.79 7.98 -12.84
CA LYS A 199 14.34 6.70 -13.29
C LYS A 199 14.56 5.75 -12.12
N LYS A 200 15.30 6.21 -11.09
CA LYS A 200 15.58 5.41 -9.89
C LYS A 200 14.31 5.01 -9.15
N PHE A 201 13.36 5.94 -8.99
CA PHE A 201 12.09 5.65 -8.31
C PHE A 201 11.27 4.59 -9.05
N VAL A 202 11.13 4.70 -10.38
CA VAL A 202 10.32 3.74 -11.17
C VAL A 202 10.92 2.34 -11.11
N ILE A 203 12.25 2.21 -11.25
CA ILE A 203 12.93 0.91 -11.16
C ILE A 203 12.77 0.30 -9.77
N GLN A 204 12.96 1.10 -8.71
CA GLN A 204 12.85 0.62 -7.34
C GLN A 204 11.41 0.26 -6.96
N GLN A 205 10.43 1.07 -7.35
CA GLN A 205 9.01 0.75 -7.16
C GLN A 205 8.63 -0.55 -7.88
N ALA A 206 9.09 -0.73 -9.12
CA ALA A 206 8.83 -1.94 -9.87
C ALA A 206 9.44 -3.19 -9.23
N ALA A 207 10.70 -3.11 -8.76
CA ALA A 207 11.33 -4.19 -8.02
C ALA A 207 10.56 -4.54 -6.74
N PHE A 208 10.12 -3.52 -6.01
CA PHE A 208 9.32 -3.70 -4.80
C PHE A 208 7.97 -4.36 -5.10
N ASP A 209 7.29 -3.91 -6.16
CA ASP A 209 6.02 -4.48 -6.60
C ASP A 209 6.15 -5.95 -7.04
N ILE A 210 7.26 -6.33 -7.69
CA ILE A 210 7.57 -7.74 -7.96
C ILE A 210 7.75 -8.49 -6.65
N LEU A 211 8.54 -7.97 -5.70
CA LEU A 211 8.82 -8.63 -4.42
C LEU A 211 7.54 -8.94 -3.64
N ILE A 212 6.57 -8.02 -3.64
CA ILE A 212 5.28 -8.20 -2.93
C ILE A 212 4.16 -8.75 -3.81
N ALA A 213 4.42 -9.08 -5.08
CA ALA A 213 3.42 -9.51 -6.05
C ALA A 213 2.21 -8.54 -6.13
N ASN A 214 2.48 -7.24 -6.37
CA ASN A 214 1.44 -6.22 -6.46
C ASN A 214 0.62 -6.36 -7.74
N THR A 215 -0.66 -6.71 -7.60
CA THR A 215 -1.55 -6.96 -8.73
C THR A 215 -2.21 -5.70 -9.31
N ASP A 216 -2.01 -4.55 -8.66
CA ASP A 216 -2.81 -3.35 -8.91
C ASP A 216 -2.02 -2.15 -9.44
N ARG A 217 -0.72 -2.03 -9.14
CA ARG A 217 0.09 -0.84 -9.50
C ARG A 217 -0.08 -0.40 -10.96
N ARG A 218 0.06 -1.35 -11.89
CA ARG A 218 0.02 -1.04 -13.32
C ARG A 218 -1.38 -0.66 -13.80
N LYS A 219 -2.41 -1.38 -13.34
CA LYS A 219 -3.79 -1.24 -13.80
C LYS A 219 -4.53 -0.07 -13.13
N ASN A 220 -4.16 0.27 -11.90
CA ASN A 220 -4.78 1.33 -11.12
C ASN A 220 -3.93 2.59 -11.13
N SER A 221 -4.19 3.45 -12.11
CA SER A 221 -3.43 4.69 -12.29
C SER A 221 -3.53 5.68 -11.12
N THR A 222 -4.50 5.50 -10.20
CA THR A 222 -4.56 6.32 -8.98
C THR A 222 -3.47 5.99 -7.96
N ASN A 223 -2.76 4.88 -8.15
CA ASN A 223 -1.64 4.46 -7.29
C ASN A 223 -0.28 5.01 -7.79
N SER A 224 -0.30 5.82 -8.85
CA SER A 224 0.86 6.53 -9.39
C SER A 224 0.76 8.01 -9.03
N ILE A 225 1.42 8.39 -7.94
CA ILE A 225 1.27 9.71 -7.33
C ILE A 225 2.61 10.39 -6.99
N ALA A 226 2.55 11.70 -6.78
CA ALA A 226 3.65 12.48 -6.24
C ALA A 226 3.13 13.57 -5.30
N ILE A 227 3.99 14.07 -4.42
CA ILE A 227 3.76 15.31 -3.67
C ILE A 227 4.58 16.44 -4.29
N LYS A 228 3.99 17.63 -4.44
CA LYS A 228 4.62 18.79 -5.08
C LYS A 228 4.50 20.05 -4.24
N SER A 229 5.63 20.70 -3.96
CA SER A 229 5.75 22.08 -3.49
C SER A 229 6.15 23.00 -4.65
N PHE A 230 6.36 24.29 -4.36
CA PHE A 230 6.87 25.26 -5.34
C PHE A 230 8.25 24.89 -5.90
N ASP A 231 9.09 24.25 -5.10
CA ASP A 231 10.50 23.98 -5.39
C ASP A 231 10.82 22.50 -5.65
N ARG A 232 9.92 21.58 -5.29
CA ARG A 232 10.21 20.15 -5.29
C ARG A 232 8.99 19.31 -5.67
N CYS A 233 9.23 18.23 -6.41
CA CYS A 233 8.24 17.18 -6.66
C CYS A 233 8.85 15.82 -6.33
N ILE A 234 8.13 15.01 -5.54
CA ILE A 234 8.62 13.74 -5.01
C ILE A 234 7.57 12.66 -5.29
N PRO A 235 7.87 11.65 -6.13
CA PRO A 235 7.01 10.48 -6.30
C PRO A 235 6.91 9.66 -5.01
N ILE A 236 5.72 9.10 -4.77
CA ILE A 236 5.40 8.34 -3.56
C ILE A 236 4.94 6.93 -3.94
N ASN A 237 5.49 5.94 -3.24
CA ASN A 237 5.04 4.56 -3.27
C ASN A 237 4.02 4.33 -2.16
N LEU A 238 2.82 3.86 -2.50
CA LEU A 238 1.73 3.66 -1.53
C LEU A 238 0.70 2.63 -2.04
N ASP A 239 -0.34 2.40 -1.23
CA ASP A 239 -1.50 1.54 -1.51
C ASP A 239 -1.14 0.09 -1.88
N TYR A 240 -0.84 -0.70 -0.84
CA TYR A 240 -0.37 -2.08 -0.98
C TYR A 240 -1.47 -3.12 -0.79
N GLY A 241 -2.73 -2.71 -0.61
CA GLY A 241 -3.85 -3.59 -0.26
C GLY A 241 -4.19 -4.67 -1.30
N ARG A 242 -3.50 -4.70 -2.45
CA ARG A 242 -3.68 -5.66 -3.56
C ARG A 242 -2.38 -6.42 -3.89
N SER A 243 -1.59 -6.66 -2.85
CA SER A 243 -0.33 -7.40 -2.91
C SER A 243 -0.50 -8.79 -2.28
N LEU A 244 0.47 -9.68 -2.53
CA LEU A 244 0.53 -11.04 -1.98
C LEU A 244 -0.81 -11.80 -2.19
N PRO A 245 -1.37 -11.84 -3.40
CA PRO A 245 -2.77 -12.21 -3.62
C PRO A 245 -3.09 -13.61 -3.08
N VAL A 246 -4.19 -13.73 -2.32
CA VAL A 246 -4.69 -15.01 -1.80
C VAL A 246 -6.18 -15.06 -2.05
N MET A 247 -6.64 -16.10 -2.75
CA MET A 247 -8.06 -16.40 -2.89
C MET A 247 -8.61 -16.97 -1.57
N PHE A 248 -8.54 -16.18 -0.50
CA PHE A 248 -8.95 -16.51 0.85
C PHE A 248 -10.41 -16.10 1.07
N LYS A 249 -11.17 -16.97 1.72
CA LYS A 249 -12.58 -16.81 2.05
C LYS A 249 -12.86 -17.35 3.45
N GLU A 250 -14.06 -17.12 3.95
CA GLU A 250 -14.46 -17.52 5.31
C GLU A 250 -14.35 -19.03 5.53
N GLU A 251 -14.72 -19.85 4.54
CA GLU A 251 -14.59 -21.32 4.63
C GLU A 251 -13.14 -21.81 4.79
N HIS A 252 -12.16 -20.98 4.49
CA HIS A 252 -10.75 -21.34 4.63
C HIS A 252 -10.20 -21.12 6.04
N VAL A 253 -10.87 -20.32 6.88
CA VAL A 253 -10.39 -20.00 8.24
C VAL A 253 -10.22 -21.28 9.07
N GLU A 254 -11.27 -22.10 9.17
CA GLU A 254 -11.23 -23.35 9.94
C GLU A 254 -10.28 -24.38 9.30
N LYS A 255 -10.21 -24.42 7.97
CA LYS A 255 -9.29 -25.30 7.25
C LYS A 255 -7.83 -25.02 7.63
N TYR A 256 -7.41 -23.77 7.58
CA TYR A 256 -6.01 -23.41 7.85
C TYR A 256 -5.67 -23.42 9.34
N ALA A 257 -6.62 -23.08 10.23
CA ALA A 257 -6.41 -23.15 11.67
C ALA A 257 -6.13 -24.57 12.18
N ASN A 258 -6.67 -25.59 11.52
CA ASN A 258 -6.49 -27.01 11.87
C ASN A 258 -5.42 -27.73 11.03
N MET A 259 -4.76 -27.02 10.11
CA MET A 259 -3.71 -27.58 9.28
C MET A 259 -2.42 -27.73 10.09
N ASP A 260 -1.73 -28.86 9.93
CA ASP A 260 -0.39 -29.02 10.49
C ASP A 260 0.62 -28.08 9.81
N GLU A 261 1.73 -27.82 10.51
CA GLU A 261 2.72 -26.82 10.10
C GLU A 261 3.38 -27.15 8.76
N GLU A 262 3.68 -28.43 8.49
CA GLU A 262 4.30 -28.89 7.24
C GLU A 262 3.36 -28.65 6.06
N THR A 263 2.10 -29.10 6.16
CA THR A 263 1.09 -28.90 5.10
C THR A 263 0.76 -27.41 4.90
N TRP A 264 0.78 -26.61 5.97
CA TRP A 264 0.58 -25.17 5.89
C TRP A 264 1.71 -24.49 5.14
N GLN A 265 2.95 -24.87 5.43
CA GLN A 265 4.14 -24.34 4.76
C GLN A 265 4.12 -24.69 3.26
N ASP A 266 3.86 -25.95 2.92
CA ASP A 266 3.70 -26.39 1.52
C ASP A 266 2.61 -25.59 0.77
N SER A 267 1.51 -25.27 1.46
CA SER A 267 0.41 -24.48 0.88
C SER A 267 0.82 -23.03 0.62
N VAL A 268 1.61 -22.44 1.51
CA VAL A 268 2.14 -21.08 1.39
C VAL A 268 3.16 -20.99 0.26
N GLU A 269 4.10 -21.93 0.21
CA GLU A 269 5.13 -22.02 -0.83
C GLU A 269 4.49 -22.24 -2.20
N GLY A 270 3.60 -23.24 -2.32
CA GLY A 270 2.91 -23.52 -3.58
C GLY A 270 2.07 -22.35 -4.11
N LEU A 271 1.49 -21.53 -3.22
CA LEU A 271 0.80 -20.31 -3.64
C LEU A 271 1.79 -19.22 -4.06
N SER A 272 2.87 -19.02 -3.29
CA SER A 272 3.93 -18.06 -3.61
C SER A 272 4.53 -18.33 -4.99
N ASP A 273 4.78 -19.60 -5.31
CA ASP A 273 5.31 -20.06 -6.60
C ASP A 273 4.30 -19.92 -7.75
N SER A 274 3.01 -19.95 -7.44
CA SER A 274 1.94 -19.79 -8.43
C SER A 274 1.78 -18.35 -8.93
N PHE A 275 2.43 -17.38 -8.28
CA PHE A 275 2.35 -15.98 -8.67
C PHE A 275 3.04 -15.78 -10.01
N SER A 276 2.20 -15.60 -11.04
CA SER A 276 2.63 -15.52 -12.43
C SER A 276 3.24 -14.16 -12.79
N GLU A 277 3.73 -14.11 -14.02
CA GLU A 277 4.79 -13.24 -14.53
C GLU A 277 4.37 -11.76 -14.75
N GLU A 278 3.11 -11.39 -14.48
CA GLU A 278 2.52 -10.09 -14.84
C GLU A 278 2.25 -9.15 -13.64
N PHE A 279 2.79 -9.43 -12.45
CA PHE A 279 2.58 -8.55 -11.28
C PHE A 279 3.60 -7.41 -11.18
N GLY A 280 3.10 -6.22 -10.82
CA GLY A 280 3.86 -4.99 -10.66
C GLY A 280 3.76 -4.01 -11.82
N LEU A 281 4.51 -2.91 -11.72
CA LEU A 281 4.51 -1.83 -12.73
C LEU A 281 5.20 -2.24 -14.03
N ILE A 282 6.38 -2.85 -13.91
CA ILE A 282 7.24 -3.30 -15.01
C ILE A 282 7.16 -4.83 -15.03
N SER A 283 6.17 -5.34 -15.75
CA SER A 283 5.79 -6.75 -15.76
C SER A 283 5.27 -7.21 -17.13
N ALA A 284 5.75 -6.59 -18.21
CA ALA A 284 5.28 -6.86 -19.55
C ALA A 284 5.98 -8.05 -20.22
N GLU A 285 7.20 -8.37 -19.79
CA GLU A 285 7.85 -9.60 -20.20
C GLU A 285 7.13 -10.74 -19.47
N GLY A 286 6.49 -11.63 -20.22
CA GLY A 286 5.76 -12.76 -19.65
C GLY A 286 6.67 -13.82 -19.00
N ARG A 287 7.77 -13.42 -18.36
CA ARG A 287 8.57 -14.18 -17.38
C ARG A 287 9.10 -13.22 -16.33
N ILE A 288 8.91 -13.54 -15.04
CA ILE A 288 9.36 -12.69 -13.93
C ILE A 288 10.88 -12.47 -13.95
N VAL A 289 11.68 -13.49 -14.33
CA VAL A 289 13.14 -13.37 -14.52
C VAL A 289 13.49 -12.29 -15.52
N ASN A 290 12.80 -12.22 -16.66
CA ASN A 290 13.07 -11.21 -17.69
C ASN A 290 12.74 -9.80 -17.19
N ASN A 291 11.66 -9.66 -16.40
CA ASN A 291 11.33 -8.38 -15.75
C ASN A 291 12.43 -7.98 -14.76
N ILE A 292 12.94 -8.91 -13.97
CA ILE A 292 14.03 -8.68 -13.02
C ILE A 292 15.34 -8.31 -13.73
N GLU A 293 15.69 -9.02 -14.81
CA GLU A 293 16.86 -8.70 -15.64
C GLU A 293 16.78 -7.28 -16.18
N PHE A 294 15.61 -6.87 -16.70
CA PHE A 294 15.37 -5.50 -17.13
C PHE A 294 15.64 -4.49 -16.01
N LEU A 295 15.19 -4.76 -14.78
CA LEU A 295 15.42 -3.86 -13.64
C LEU A 295 16.92 -3.74 -13.32
N VAL A 296 17.64 -4.86 -13.30
CA VAL A 296 19.10 -4.90 -13.07
C VAL A 296 19.86 -4.11 -14.14
N GLU A 297 19.52 -4.32 -15.41
CA GLU A 297 20.12 -3.61 -16.54
C GLU A 297 19.87 -2.09 -16.49
N ASN A 298 18.76 -1.67 -15.86
CA ASN A 298 18.37 -0.27 -15.73
C ASN A 298 18.74 0.35 -14.37
N GLY A 299 19.70 -0.24 -13.66
CA GLY A 299 20.31 0.38 -12.48
C GLY A 299 19.55 0.13 -11.18
N PHE A 300 18.84 -0.99 -11.06
CA PHE A 300 18.29 -1.46 -9.80
C PHE A 300 19.40 -1.69 -8.75
N GLU A 301 19.12 -1.28 -7.51
CA GLU A 301 19.97 -1.53 -6.35
C GLU A 301 19.19 -2.41 -5.37
N LYS A 302 19.79 -3.52 -4.93
CA LYS A 302 19.14 -4.49 -4.04
C LYS A 302 18.57 -3.84 -2.78
N PHE A 303 17.40 -4.30 -2.35
CA PHE A 303 16.86 -3.93 -1.05
C PHE A 303 17.67 -4.60 0.06
N LYS A 304 18.14 -3.82 1.03
CA LYS A 304 18.75 -4.35 2.25
C LYS A 304 17.68 -4.54 3.31
N ILE A 305 17.47 -5.78 3.75
CA ILE A 305 16.35 -6.14 4.63
C ILE A 305 16.87 -6.81 5.90
N ASN A 306 16.44 -6.32 7.08
CA ASN A 306 16.65 -7.05 8.32
C ASN A 306 15.60 -8.17 8.46
N ILE A 307 15.92 -9.36 7.95
CA ILE A 307 15.00 -10.51 7.91
C ILE A 307 14.60 -10.99 9.31
N ASN A 308 15.53 -10.98 10.26
CA ASN A 308 15.26 -11.45 11.62
C ASN A 308 14.27 -10.53 12.33
N LYS A 309 14.44 -9.21 12.19
CA LYS A 309 13.50 -8.23 12.73
C LYS A 309 12.17 -8.27 11.99
N LEU A 310 12.17 -8.42 10.66
CA LEU A 310 10.95 -8.59 9.86
C LEU A 310 10.11 -9.78 10.35
N LYS A 311 10.69 -10.96 10.55
CA LYS A 311 9.96 -12.15 11.03
C LYS A 311 9.28 -11.87 12.38
N ARG A 312 9.96 -11.19 13.31
CA ARG A 312 9.39 -10.78 14.61
C ARG A 312 8.27 -9.75 14.45
N ASP A 313 8.49 -8.73 13.63
CA ASP A 313 7.51 -7.65 13.44
C ASP A 313 6.24 -8.15 12.73
N LEU A 314 6.36 -9.14 11.83
CA LEU A 314 5.23 -9.85 11.22
C LEU A 314 4.44 -10.65 12.25
N GLU A 315 5.11 -11.39 13.14
CA GLU A 315 4.46 -12.12 14.24
C GLU A 315 3.69 -11.17 15.16
N VAL A 316 4.29 -10.03 15.52
CA VAL A 316 3.64 -8.98 16.30
C VAL A 316 2.40 -8.42 15.60
N SER A 317 2.47 -8.19 14.28
CA SER A 317 1.31 -7.79 13.46
C SER A 317 0.19 -8.84 13.53
N CYS A 318 0.50 -10.11 13.30
CA CYS A 318 -0.47 -11.21 13.32
C CYS A 318 -1.13 -11.36 14.69
N GLU A 319 -0.36 -11.33 15.78
CA GLU A 319 -0.90 -11.41 17.14
C GLU A 319 -1.73 -10.17 17.51
N ARG A 320 -1.37 -8.98 17.02
CA ARG A 320 -2.23 -7.79 17.14
C ARG A 320 -3.57 -8.00 16.43
N ILE A 321 -3.56 -8.49 15.19
CA ILE A 321 -4.78 -8.78 14.42
C ILE A 321 -5.64 -9.81 15.16
N LYS A 322 -5.04 -10.88 15.67
CA LYS A 322 -5.73 -11.91 16.47
C LYS A 322 -6.45 -11.33 17.69
N ARG A 323 -5.80 -10.43 18.44
CA ARG A 323 -6.42 -9.79 19.62
C ARG A 323 -7.57 -8.86 19.23
N LEU A 324 -7.47 -8.19 18.09
CA LEU A 324 -8.47 -7.22 17.62
C LEU A 324 -9.65 -7.88 16.90
N LYS A 325 -9.38 -8.90 16.09
CA LYS A 325 -10.31 -9.55 15.17
C LYS A 325 -9.86 -11.00 14.90
N PRO A 326 -10.10 -11.94 15.84
CA PRO A 326 -9.56 -13.31 15.79
C PRO A 326 -9.82 -14.07 14.49
N GLU A 327 -10.98 -13.84 13.86
CA GLU A 327 -11.39 -14.48 12.62
C GLU A 327 -10.49 -14.15 11.42
N LEU A 328 -9.70 -13.06 11.50
CA LEU A 328 -8.78 -12.66 10.44
C LEU A 328 -7.34 -13.13 10.68
N TYR A 329 -7.07 -13.80 11.80
CA TYR A 329 -5.72 -14.22 12.16
C TYR A 329 -5.09 -15.16 11.14
N GLU A 330 -5.81 -16.18 10.67
CA GLU A 330 -5.27 -17.13 9.69
C GLU A 330 -4.99 -16.47 8.34
N PHE A 331 -5.81 -15.50 7.93
CA PHE A 331 -5.54 -14.73 6.72
C PHE A 331 -4.26 -13.88 6.87
N ALA A 332 -4.07 -13.22 8.02
CA ALA A 332 -2.86 -12.46 8.31
C ALA A 332 -1.60 -13.35 8.34
N LYS A 333 -1.67 -14.51 8.99
CA LYS A 333 -0.59 -15.51 8.98
C LYS A 333 -0.24 -15.95 7.57
N PHE A 334 -1.25 -16.25 6.75
CA PHE A 334 -1.03 -16.71 5.37
C PHE A 334 -0.32 -15.62 4.54
N LYS A 335 -0.75 -14.35 4.67
CA LYS A 335 -0.08 -13.20 4.05
C LYS A 335 1.38 -13.03 4.49
N ALA A 336 1.63 -13.13 5.80
CA ALA A 336 2.99 -13.07 6.34
C ALA A 336 3.86 -14.23 5.83
N GLY A 337 3.31 -15.45 5.80
CA GLY A 337 3.98 -16.64 5.29
C GLY A 337 4.38 -16.47 3.82
N ILE A 338 3.47 -16.01 2.96
CA ILE A 338 3.76 -15.77 1.54
C ILE A 338 4.88 -14.75 1.39
N LEU A 339 4.86 -13.65 2.15
CA LEU A 339 5.93 -12.66 2.09
C LEU A 339 7.30 -13.28 2.43
N ILE A 340 7.36 -14.12 3.47
CA ILE A 340 8.60 -14.83 3.83
C ILE A 340 9.02 -15.83 2.74
N ALA A 341 8.09 -16.64 2.22
CA ALA A 341 8.37 -17.58 1.14
C ALA A 341 8.90 -16.87 -0.12
N ARG A 342 8.36 -15.69 -0.45
CA ARG A 342 8.87 -14.87 -1.55
C ARG A 342 10.29 -14.37 -1.30
N LEU A 343 10.62 -13.96 -0.08
CA LEU A 343 11.99 -13.56 0.26
C LEU A 343 12.95 -14.76 0.19
N GLU A 344 12.49 -15.96 0.56
CA GLU A 344 13.28 -17.20 0.53
C GLU A 344 13.40 -17.83 -0.88
N SER A 345 12.65 -17.33 -1.87
CA SER A 345 12.73 -17.76 -3.26
C SER A 345 14.08 -17.44 -3.92
N GLU A 346 14.70 -18.46 -4.53
CA GLU A 346 15.95 -18.31 -5.29
C GLU A 346 15.80 -17.31 -6.45
N GLU A 347 14.64 -17.32 -7.12
CA GLU A 347 14.33 -16.45 -8.26
C GLU A 347 14.33 -14.96 -7.86
N LEU A 348 13.90 -14.66 -6.63
CA LEU A 348 13.77 -13.29 -6.12
C LEU A 348 15.01 -12.82 -5.32
N SER A 349 15.98 -13.70 -5.08
CA SER A 349 17.21 -13.41 -4.32
C SER A 349 18.07 -12.29 -4.92
N VAL A 350 17.87 -11.97 -6.20
CA VAL A 350 18.54 -10.85 -6.87
C VAL A 350 17.93 -9.50 -6.54
N LEU A 351 16.72 -9.45 -5.97
CA LEU A 351 16.04 -8.21 -5.59
C LEU A 351 16.40 -7.73 -4.19
N TRP A 352 17.01 -8.56 -3.35
CA TRP A 352 17.30 -8.17 -1.98
C TRP A 352 18.55 -8.86 -1.43
N GLU A 353 19.05 -8.33 -0.32
CA GLU A 353 20.12 -8.93 0.48
C GLU A 353 19.84 -8.72 1.97
N ALA A 354 20.32 -9.66 2.79
CA ALA A 354 20.18 -9.56 4.23
C ALA A 354 21.04 -8.40 4.78
N SER A 355 20.47 -7.68 5.74
CA SER A 355 21.19 -6.72 6.57
C SER A 355 21.31 -7.25 7.99
N ASP A 356 22.53 -7.24 8.52
CA ASP A 356 22.85 -7.57 9.91
C ASP A 356 22.73 -6.35 10.84
N GLU A 357 22.28 -5.20 10.33
CA GLU A 357 22.09 -4.00 11.16
C GLU A 357 20.92 -4.23 12.14
N GLU A 358 21.24 -4.70 13.34
CA GLU A 358 20.32 -4.72 14.50
C GLU A 358 19.92 -3.32 14.99
N ASN A 359 20.46 -2.26 14.41
CA ASN A 359 20.25 -0.89 14.87
C ASN A 359 20.02 0.05 13.69
N ASN A 360 18.82 0.58 13.58
CA ASN A 360 18.58 2.02 13.42
C ASN A 360 17.15 2.30 13.87
N LEU A 361 17.06 2.84 15.09
CA LEU A 361 15.88 3.50 15.67
C LEU A 361 15.47 4.70 14.83
#